data_AF-A0A7J2LV02-F1
#
_entry.id   AF-A0A7J2LV02-F1
#
_cell.length_a   1.000
_cell.length_b   1.000
_cell.length_c   1.000
_cell.angle_alpha   90.00
_cell.angle_beta   90.00
_cell.angle_gamma   90.00
#
_symmetry.space_group_name_H-M   'P 1'
#
loop_
_entity.id
_entity.type
_entity.pdbx_description
1 polymer ?
#
loop_
_entity_poly.entity_id
_entity_poly.type
_entity_poly.pdbx_seq_one_letter_code
_entity_poly.pdbx_strand_id
1 'polypeptide(L)'
;MSRLKKIVDNYMRKVSGLREHCERCLRTERWAGNVVLMVVDATFTSIGLNYFTAVVPKVEEFSRKFVETGRIRDLKDLTEADIDELRSVWKNRRSWKIAKEIASYLSKINEGDKAALRTWAKNAKLENWREDPIGRIKGVGLVTLQYLKMMGGVDTVMPDKIVKRVINGILKESGLEPVNDDIEFIKKAEEIAEFQQEKSHKGN
;
A
#
# COMPACT_ATOMS: atom_id res chain seq x y z
N MET A 1 -7.90 5.39 27.60
CA MET A 1 -7.23 4.35 26.79
C MET A 1 -7.76 2.92 26.98
N SER A 2 -8.22 2.47 28.16
CA SER A 2 -8.85 1.13 28.31
C SER A 2 -10.13 0.95 27.46
N ARG A 3 -10.94 2.01 27.32
CA ARG A 3 -12.12 2.06 26.45
C ARG A 3 -11.77 1.87 24.97
N LEU A 4 -10.75 2.59 24.48
CA LEU A 4 -10.25 2.46 23.11
C LEU A 4 -9.83 1.02 22.80
N LYS A 5 -9.08 0.38 23.72
CA LYS A 5 -8.70 -1.03 23.56
C LYS A 5 -9.90 -1.94 23.38
N LYS A 6 -10.90 -1.85 24.28
CA LYS A 6 -12.11 -2.67 24.21
C LYS A 6 -12.86 -2.48 22.88
N ILE A 7 -12.94 -1.26 22.36
CA ILE A 7 -13.57 -0.98 21.08
C ILE A 7 -12.77 -1.63 19.95
N VAL A 8 -11.46 -1.44 19.89
CA VAL A 8 -10.60 -2.08 18.89
C VAL A 8 -10.73 -3.61 18.94
N ASP A 9 -10.68 -4.22 20.13
CA ASP A 9 -10.88 -5.67 20.31
C ASP A 9 -12.24 -6.14 19.77
N ASN A 10 -13.30 -5.33 19.94
CA ASN A 10 -14.62 -5.63 19.39
C ASN A 10 -14.63 -5.62 17.85
N TYR A 11 -13.91 -4.68 17.23
CA TYR A 11 -13.75 -4.63 15.78
C TYR A 11 -12.93 -5.84 15.27
N MET A 12 -11.82 -6.15 15.92
CA MET A 12 -10.93 -7.27 15.53
C MET A 12 -11.63 -8.63 15.63
N ARG A 13 -12.53 -8.82 16.60
CA ARG A 13 -13.33 -10.07 16.72
C ARG A 13 -14.28 -10.30 15.55
N LYS A 14 -14.65 -9.27 14.79
CA LYS A 14 -15.56 -9.40 13.62
C LYS A 14 -14.84 -9.89 12.36
N VAL A 15 -13.51 -9.95 12.37
CA VAL A 15 -12.68 -10.20 11.17
C VAL A 15 -11.75 -11.39 11.36
N SER A 16 -12.32 -12.55 11.70
CA SER A 16 -11.57 -13.81 11.78
C SER A 16 -10.89 -14.13 10.45
N GLY A 17 -9.60 -14.49 10.48
CA GLY A 17 -8.80 -14.80 9.28
C GLY A 17 -8.06 -13.60 8.68
N LEU A 18 -8.35 -12.36 9.08
CA LEU A 18 -7.66 -11.17 8.56
C LEU A 18 -6.14 -11.19 8.83
N ARG A 19 -5.73 -11.80 9.96
CA ARG A 19 -4.33 -11.92 10.35
C ARG A 19 -3.48 -12.59 9.28
N GLU A 20 -3.95 -13.67 8.67
CA GLU A 20 -3.21 -14.37 7.62
C GLU A 20 -3.00 -13.46 6.40
N HIS A 21 -4.03 -12.71 6.00
CA HIS A 21 -3.94 -11.74 4.92
C HIS A 21 -2.93 -10.62 5.24
N CYS A 22 -2.94 -10.09 6.47
CA CYS A 22 -1.97 -9.08 6.92
C CYS A 22 -0.54 -9.63 6.91
N GLU A 23 -0.32 -10.83 7.45
CA GLU A 23 1.00 -11.47 7.50
C GLU A 23 1.57 -11.73 6.09
N ARG A 24 0.73 -12.12 5.13
CA ARG A 24 1.12 -12.23 3.72
C ARG A 24 1.56 -10.88 3.16
N CYS A 25 0.85 -9.79 3.46
CA CYS A 25 1.27 -8.45 3.05
C CYS A 25 2.63 -8.07 3.67
N LEU A 26 2.85 -8.35 4.96
CA LEU A 26 4.13 -8.10 5.64
C LEU A 26 5.30 -8.89 5.04
N ARG A 27 5.04 -10.08 4.48
CA ARG A 27 6.02 -10.87 3.74
C ARG A 27 6.17 -10.48 2.26
N THR A 28 5.50 -9.41 1.83
CA THR A 28 5.48 -8.96 0.42
C THR A 28 4.97 -10.08 -0.49
N GLU A 29 3.83 -10.68 -0.13
CA GLU A 29 3.18 -11.78 -0.87
C GLU A 29 1.81 -11.38 -1.47
N ARG A 30 1.47 -10.08 -1.42
CA ARG A 30 0.38 -9.53 -2.25
C ARG A 30 0.68 -9.90 -3.71
N TRP A 31 -0.35 -10.24 -4.50
CA TRP A 31 -0.16 -10.69 -5.88
C TRP A 31 0.84 -11.86 -6.02
N ALA A 32 0.80 -12.81 -5.07
CA ALA A 32 1.73 -13.94 -5.00
C ALA A 32 3.23 -13.54 -4.97
N GLY A 33 3.52 -12.33 -4.50
CA GLY A 33 4.88 -11.78 -4.45
C GLY A 33 5.35 -11.11 -5.74
N ASN A 34 4.49 -10.97 -6.75
CA ASN A 34 4.83 -10.25 -7.97
C ASN A 34 4.82 -8.74 -7.74
N VAL A 35 6.02 -8.14 -7.74
CA VAL A 35 6.22 -6.71 -7.46
C VAL A 35 5.77 -5.83 -8.63
N VAL A 36 5.83 -6.31 -9.87
CA VAL A 36 5.27 -5.59 -11.03
C VAL A 36 3.77 -5.34 -10.80
N LEU A 37 3.03 -6.37 -10.39
CA LEU A 37 1.60 -6.26 -10.08
C LEU A 37 1.34 -5.34 -8.88
N MET A 38 2.19 -5.37 -7.85
CA MET A 38 2.12 -4.43 -6.72
C MET A 38 2.28 -2.96 -7.16
N VAL A 39 3.26 -2.67 -8.02
CA VAL A 39 3.47 -1.31 -8.56
C VAL A 39 2.26 -0.87 -9.39
N VAL A 40 1.78 -1.72 -10.30
CA VAL A 40 0.60 -1.43 -11.12
C VAL A 40 -0.63 -1.16 -10.24
N ASP A 41 -0.91 -2.03 -9.26
CA ASP A 41 -2.01 -1.90 -8.30
C ASP A 41 -1.97 -0.55 -7.55
N ALA A 42 -0.80 -0.16 -7.06
CA ALA A 42 -0.65 1.10 -6.33
C ALA A 42 -0.89 2.34 -7.21
N THR A 43 -0.45 2.29 -8.47
CA THR A 43 -0.68 3.41 -9.41
C THR A 43 -2.13 3.51 -9.89
N PHE A 44 -2.85 2.40 -9.96
CA PHE A 44 -4.27 2.39 -10.32
C PHE A 44 -5.14 2.88 -9.15
N THR A 45 -4.76 2.55 -7.92
CA THR A 45 -5.48 3.01 -6.71
C THR A 45 -5.43 4.54 -6.55
N SER A 46 -4.42 5.20 -7.15
CA SER A 46 -4.21 6.66 -7.05
C SER A 46 -5.33 7.54 -7.65
N ILE A 47 -6.26 6.97 -8.44
CA ILE A 47 -7.30 7.76 -9.13
C ILE A 47 -8.67 7.76 -8.43
N GLY A 48 -8.79 7.13 -7.26
CA GLY A 48 -10.02 7.17 -6.45
C GLY A 48 -11.19 6.34 -6.99
N LEU A 49 -10.93 5.39 -7.90
CA LEU A 49 -11.93 4.40 -8.31
C LEU A 49 -12.14 3.33 -7.23
N ASN A 50 -13.23 2.58 -7.34
CA ASN A 50 -13.49 1.46 -6.46
C ASN A 50 -12.40 0.38 -6.61
N TYR A 51 -11.77 0.02 -5.50
CA TYR A 51 -10.68 -0.94 -5.49
C TYR A 51 -11.09 -2.31 -6.04
N PHE A 52 -12.18 -2.88 -5.52
CA PHE A 52 -12.59 -4.25 -5.83
C PHE A 52 -13.24 -4.40 -7.21
N THR A 53 -13.99 -3.39 -7.65
CA THR A 53 -14.75 -3.49 -8.91
C THR A 53 -14.05 -2.83 -10.09
N ALA A 54 -13.04 -1.99 -9.87
CA ALA A 54 -12.31 -1.30 -10.95
C ALA A 54 -10.81 -1.58 -10.95
N VAL A 55 -10.13 -1.51 -9.79
CA VAL A 55 -8.66 -1.66 -9.75
C VAL A 55 -8.25 -3.12 -9.89
N VAL A 56 -8.73 -3.99 -8.99
CA VAL A 56 -8.36 -5.43 -8.97
C VAL A 56 -8.58 -6.11 -10.33
N PRO A 57 -9.75 -5.98 -11.00
CA PRO A 57 -9.95 -6.61 -12.30
C PRO A 57 -8.96 -6.14 -13.37
N LYS A 58 -8.50 -4.89 -13.28
CA LYS A 58 -7.54 -4.31 -14.23
C LYS A 58 -6.10 -4.72 -13.95
N VAL A 59 -5.73 -4.94 -12.69
CA VAL A 59 -4.44 -5.55 -12.35
C VAL A 59 -4.40 -7.01 -12.81
N GLU A 60 -5.50 -7.76 -12.64
CA GLU A 60 -5.61 -9.13 -13.15
C GLU A 60 -5.61 -9.19 -14.68
N GLU A 61 -6.28 -8.26 -15.35
CA GLU A 61 -6.21 -8.14 -16.82
C GLU A 61 -4.78 -7.86 -17.30
N PHE A 62 -4.05 -6.98 -16.61
CA PHE A 62 -2.63 -6.75 -16.86
C PHE A 62 -1.79 -8.02 -16.64
N SER A 63 -2.05 -8.76 -15.55
CA SER A 63 -1.37 -10.04 -15.25
C SER A 63 -1.52 -11.02 -16.41
N ARG A 64 -2.77 -11.32 -16.80
CA ARG A 64 -3.06 -12.25 -17.90
C ARG A 64 -2.43 -11.84 -19.22
N LYS A 65 -2.42 -10.53 -19.51
CA LYS A 65 -1.96 -10.03 -20.81
C LYS A 65 -0.43 -9.95 -20.91
N PHE A 66 0.26 -9.60 -19.82
CA PHE A 66 1.69 -9.26 -19.87
C PHE A 66 2.58 -10.10 -18.97
N VAL A 67 2.11 -10.44 -17.76
CA VAL A 67 2.95 -11.15 -16.77
C VAL A 67 2.91 -12.66 -17.04
N GLU A 68 1.72 -13.24 -17.14
CA GLU A 68 1.53 -14.67 -17.37
C GLU A 68 2.04 -15.11 -18.76
N THR A 69 2.05 -14.20 -19.73
CA THR A 69 2.61 -14.42 -21.06
C THR A 69 4.14 -14.23 -21.11
N GLY A 70 4.77 -13.80 -20.01
CA GLY A 70 6.21 -13.57 -19.92
C GLY A 70 6.69 -12.31 -20.65
N ARG A 71 5.79 -11.43 -21.08
CA ARG A 71 6.14 -10.18 -21.78
C ARG A 71 6.66 -9.09 -20.83
N ILE A 72 6.23 -9.13 -19.57
CA ILE A 72 6.76 -8.31 -18.48
C ILE A 72 7.03 -9.23 -17.29
N ARG A 73 8.30 -9.58 -17.07
CA ARG A 73 8.73 -10.54 -16.03
C ARG A 73 9.14 -9.84 -14.75
N ASP A 74 9.70 -8.64 -14.87
CA ASP A 74 10.26 -7.86 -13.77
C ASP A 74 10.04 -6.35 -13.96
N LEU A 75 10.53 -5.55 -12.99
CA LEU A 75 10.43 -4.09 -13.05
C LEU A 75 11.24 -3.46 -14.19
N LYS A 76 12.29 -4.13 -14.70
CA LYS A 76 13.06 -3.62 -15.85
C LYS A 76 12.20 -3.74 -17.12
N ASP A 77 11.58 -4.90 -17.34
CA ASP A 77 10.65 -5.09 -18.46
C ASP A 77 9.50 -4.07 -18.40
N LEU A 78 8.93 -3.80 -17.20
CA LEU A 78 7.89 -2.78 -17.04
C LEU A 78 8.38 -1.37 -17.42
N THR A 79 9.64 -1.05 -17.08
CA THR A 79 10.27 0.23 -17.43
C THR A 79 10.42 0.39 -18.94
N GLU A 80 10.57 -0.69 -19.69
CA GLU A 80 10.75 -0.68 -21.15
C GLU A 80 9.43 -0.80 -21.92
N ALA A 81 8.38 -1.37 -21.32
CA ALA A 81 7.08 -1.63 -21.96
C ALA A 81 6.42 -0.40 -22.61
N ASP A 82 5.85 -0.59 -23.80
CA ASP A 82 5.19 0.50 -24.54
C ASP A 82 3.94 1.02 -23.82
N ILE A 83 3.87 2.34 -23.60
CA ILE A 83 2.76 2.95 -22.85
C ILE A 83 1.43 2.81 -23.59
N ASP A 84 1.42 2.91 -24.91
CA ASP A 84 0.18 2.85 -25.67
C ASP A 84 -0.38 1.42 -25.72
N GLU A 85 0.49 0.41 -25.63
CA GLU A 85 0.08 -0.96 -25.37
C GLU A 85 -0.47 -1.16 -23.96
N LEU A 86 0.21 -0.66 -22.92
CA LEU A 86 -0.28 -0.71 -21.54
C LEU A 86 -1.67 -0.05 -21.40
N ARG A 87 -1.92 1.01 -22.18
CA ARG A 87 -3.22 1.70 -22.24
C ARG A 87 -4.38 0.88 -22.81
N SER A 88 -4.11 -0.29 -23.38
CA SER A 88 -5.16 -1.25 -23.70
C SER A 88 -5.88 -1.75 -22.43
N VAL A 89 -5.16 -1.89 -21.32
CA VAL A 89 -5.72 -2.34 -20.03
C VAL A 89 -6.30 -1.16 -19.24
N TRP A 90 -5.53 -0.07 -19.12
CA TRP A 90 -5.89 1.09 -18.32
C TRP A 90 -5.67 2.40 -19.07
N LYS A 91 -6.73 3.15 -19.36
CA LYS A 91 -6.65 4.29 -20.29
C LYS A 91 -5.79 5.46 -19.79
N ASN A 92 -5.65 5.61 -18.47
CA ASN A 92 -4.98 6.75 -17.85
C ASN A 92 -3.45 6.67 -18.09
N ARG A 93 -2.94 7.54 -18.98
CA ARG A 93 -1.50 7.62 -19.32
C ARG A 93 -0.63 8.00 -18.12
N ARG A 94 -1.15 8.79 -17.18
CA ARG A 94 -0.40 9.26 -16.01
C ARG A 94 -0.11 8.11 -15.05
N SER A 95 -1.06 7.20 -14.79
CA SER A 95 -0.83 6.00 -13.96
C SER A 95 0.34 5.17 -14.50
N TRP A 96 0.41 4.96 -15.82
CA TRP A 96 1.52 4.23 -16.43
C TRP A 96 2.87 4.94 -16.35
N LYS A 97 2.89 6.26 -16.53
CA LYS A 97 4.12 7.04 -16.34
C LYS A 97 4.66 6.88 -14.92
N ILE A 98 3.78 7.01 -13.92
CA ILE A 98 4.14 6.79 -12.51
C ILE A 98 4.66 5.36 -12.30
N ALA A 99 3.97 4.35 -12.84
CA ALA A 99 4.36 2.95 -12.67
C ALA A 99 5.77 2.69 -13.23
N LYS A 100 6.05 3.24 -14.43
CA LYS A 100 7.36 3.13 -15.08
C LYS A 100 8.46 3.89 -14.32
N GLU A 101 8.17 5.08 -13.79
CA GLU A 101 9.14 5.84 -12.98
C GLU A 101 9.47 5.13 -11.66
N ILE A 102 8.45 4.56 -10.99
CA ILE A 102 8.64 3.73 -9.79
C ILE A 102 9.45 2.49 -10.10
N ALA A 103 9.10 1.77 -11.17
CA ALA A 103 9.81 0.58 -11.60
C ALA A 103 11.28 0.89 -11.93
N SER A 104 11.53 1.97 -12.66
CA SER A 104 12.89 2.42 -13.03
C SER A 104 13.75 2.77 -11.81
N TYR A 105 13.16 3.31 -10.76
CA TYR A 105 13.87 3.60 -9.52
C TYR A 105 14.16 2.32 -8.74
N LEU A 106 13.14 1.49 -8.50
CA LEU A 106 13.27 0.26 -7.71
C LEU A 106 14.23 -0.75 -8.37
N SER A 107 14.20 -0.89 -9.70
CA SER A 107 15.08 -1.80 -10.44
C SER A 107 16.57 -1.46 -10.33
N LYS A 108 16.92 -0.29 -9.79
CA LYS A 108 18.31 0.16 -9.54
C LYS A 108 18.77 -0.12 -8.11
N ILE A 109 17.87 -0.45 -7.19
CA ILE A 109 18.19 -0.67 -5.77
C ILE A 109 18.76 -2.08 -5.56
N ASN A 110 18.19 -3.07 -6.23
CA ASN A 110 18.57 -4.47 -6.11
C ASN A 110 18.23 -5.23 -7.40
N GLU A 111 18.92 -6.34 -7.66
CA GLU A 111 18.61 -7.23 -8.78
C GLU A 111 17.25 -7.92 -8.62
N GLY A 112 16.86 -8.27 -7.39
CA GLY A 112 15.57 -8.88 -7.10
C GLY A 112 14.51 -7.85 -6.75
N ASP A 113 13.43 -7.78 -7.53
CA ASP A 113 12.34 -6.82 -7.34
C ASP A 113 11.76 -6.83 -5.92
N LYS A 114 11.58 -8.03 -5.34
CA LYS A 114 11.08 -8.19 -3.96
C LYS A 114 12.03 -7.56 -2.95
N ALA A 115 13.34 -7.79 -3.09
CA ALA A 115 14.35 -7.20 -2.23
C ALA A 115 14.44 -5.68 -2.43
N ALA A 116 14.33 -5.19 -3.67
CA ALA A 116 14.30 -3.76 -3.99
C ALA A 116 13.12 -3.06 -3.31
N LEU A 117 11.89 -3.56 -3.47
CA LEU A 117 10.70 -2.97 -2.88
C LEU A 117 10.79 -2.92 -1.35
N ARG A 118 11.19 -4.04 -0.71
CA ARG A 118 11.36 -4.12 0.75
C ARG A 118 12.43 -3.17 1.25
N THR A 119 13.55 -3.07 0.53
CA THR A 119 14.66 -2.18 0.87
C THR A 119 14.22 -0.73 0.81
N TRP A 120 13.57 -0.31 -0.27
CA TRP A 120 13.03 1.05 -0.35
C TRP A 120 11.99 1.30 0.74
N ALA A 121 11.00 0.41 0.89
CA ALA A 121 9.88 0.63 1.80
C ALA A 121 10.34 0.81 3.26
N LYS A 122 11.33 0.02 3.71
CA LYS A 122 11.92 0.13 5.05
C LYS A 122 12.64 1.46 5.28
N ASN A 123 13.23 2.04 4.24
CA ASN A 123 14.03 3.27 4.34
C ASN A 123 13.22 4.55 4.03
N ALA A 124 12.09 4.43 3.35
CA ALA A 124 11.21 5.54 2.98
C ALA A 124 10.57 6.18 4.22
N LYS A 125 10.89 7.45 4.47
CA LYS A 125 10.40 8.22 5.61
C LYS A 125 9.03 8.82 5.34
N LEU A 126 8.20 8.88 6.39
CA LEU A 126 6.90 9.55 6.33
C LEU A 126 7.09 11.07 6.37
N GLU A 127 7.98 11.54 7.27
CA GLU A 127 8.44 12.91 7.31
C GLU A 127 9.18 13.26 6.02
N ASN A 128 8.88 14.44 5.47
CA ASN A 128 9.48 14.93 4.22
C ASN A 128 9.38 13.92 3.07
N TRP A 129 8.32 13.11 3.01
CA TRP A 129 8.16 12.09 1.97
C TRP A 129 8.24 12.63 0.54
N ARG A 130 8.03 13.93 0.33
CA ARG A 130 8.21 14.59 -0.97
C ARG A 130 9.67 14.66 -1.43
N GLU A 131 10.63 14.45 -0.54
CA GLU A 131 12.06 14.34 -0.85
C GLU A 131 12.44 12.89 -1.21
N ASP A 132 11.61 11.91 -0.86
CA ASP A 132 11.81 10.50 -1.23
C ASP A 132 11.83 10.34 -2.76
N PRO A 133 12.69 9.49 -3.33
CA PRO A 133 12.77 9.30 -4.77
C PRO A 133 11.47 8.86 -5.45
N ILE A 134 10.62 8.08 -4.76
CA ILE A 134 9.28 7.74 -5.23
C ILE A 134 8.30 8.87 -4.89
N GLY A 135 8.38 9.44 -3.69
CA GLY A 135 7.49 10.51 -3.26
C GLY A 135 7.56 11.79 -4.10
N ARG A 136 8.71 12.09 -4.71
CA ARG A 136 8.90 13.24 -5.60
C ARG A 136 8.40 13.02 -7.04
N ILE A 137 8.03 11.79 -7.42
CA ILE A 137 7.51 11.49 -8.76
C ILE A 137 6.23 12.28 -8.98
N LYS A 138 6.16 13.01 -10.12
CA LYS A 138 5.03 13.88 -10.39
C LYS A 138 3.74 13.07 -10.46
N GLY A 139 2.92 13.28 -9.44
CA GLY A 139 1.60 12.70 -9.34
C GLY A 139 1.49 11.48 -8.44
N VAL A 140 2.58 11.06 -7.80
CA VAL A 140 2.53 10.24 -6.59
C VAL A 140 2.04 11.11 -5.43
N GLY A 141 1.02 10.62 -4.72
CA GLY A 141 0.55 11.19 -3.46
C GLY A 141 0.94 10.32 -2.27
N LEU A 142 0.75 10.84 -1.06
CA LEU A 142 1.06 10.13 0.18
C LEU A 142 0.31 8.78 0.28
N VAL A 143 -0.93 8.72 -0.21
CA VAL A 143 -1.73 7.48 -0.31
C VAL A 143 -0.99 6.41 -1.11
N THR A 144 -0.49 6.73 -2.30
CA THR A 144 0.25 5.78 -3.15
C THR A 144 1.57 5.36 -2.49
N LEU A 145 2.30 6.31 -1.91
CA LEU A 145 3.54 6.04 -1.20
C LEU A 145 3.33 5.05 -0.05
N GLN A 146 2.36 5.32 0.83
CA GLN A 146 2.04 4.47 1.97
C GLN A 146 1.54 3.10 1.52
N TYR A 147 0.72 3.03 0.46
CA TYR A 147 0.25 1.76 -0.05
C TYR A 147 1.39 0.88 -0.58
N LEU A 148 2.37 1.49 -1.27
CA LEU A 148 3.59 0.78 -1.69
C LEU A 148 4.45 0.35 -0.51
N LYS A 149 4.57 1.18 0.54
CA LYS A 149 5.27 0.78 1.77
C LYS A 149 4.63 -0.44 2.43
N MET A 150 3.30 -0.47 2.50
CA MET A 150 2.54 -1.64 2.97
C MET A 150 2.84 -2.88 2.13
N MET A 151 2.87 -2.77 0.80
CA MET A 151 3.24 -3.88 -0.09
C MET A 151 4.69 -4.32 0.09
N GLY A 152 5.59 -3.38 0.37
CA GLY A 152 6.98 -3.63 0.76
C GLY A 152 7.14 -4.25 2.16
N GLY A 153 6.04 -4.53 2.85
CA GLY A 153 6.02 -5.25 4.12
C GLY A 153 6.25 -4.36 5.34
N VAL A 154 6.07 -3.04 5.21
CA VAL A 154 6.05 -2.14 6.35
C VAL A 154 4.66 -2.18 7.00
N ASP A 155 4.62 -2.42 8.31
CA ASP A 155 3.39 -2.38 9.08
C ASP A 155 2.96 -0.92 9.30
N THR A 156 2.22 -0.39 8.35
CA THR A 156 1.73 0.99 8.34
C THR A 156 0.35 1.02 7.67
N VAL A 157 -0.25 2.21 7.61
CA VAL A 157 -1.58 2.40 7.05
C VAL A 157 -1.57 3.39 5.88
N MET A 158 -2.41 3.11 4.89
CA MET A 158 -2.75 4.07 3.83
C MET A 158 -3.91 4.95 4.30
N PRO A 159 -3.79 6.30 4.25
CA PRO A 159 -4.82 7.22 4.75
C PRO A 159 -6.00 7.38 3.76
N ASP A 160 -6.59 6.29 3.27
CA ASP A 160 -7.72 6.38 2.34
C ASP A 160 -9.05 6.69 3.05
N LYS A 161 -10.05 7.12 2.28
CA LYS A 161 -11.35 7.59 2.80
C LYS A 161 -12.09 6.54 3.65
N ILE A 162 -12.02 5.26 3.29
CA ILE A 162 -12.71 4.19 4.02
C ILE A 162 -11.94 3.90 5.31
N VAL A 163 -10.62 3.73 5.23
CA VAL A 163 -9.78 3.50 6.42
C VAL A 163 -9.87 4.65 7.42
N LYS A 164 -9.79 5.90 6.94
CA LYS A 164 -10.03 7.10 7.76
C LYS A 164 -11.37 7.08 8.46
N ARG A 165 -12.44 6.71 7.74
CA ARG A 165 -13.79 6.64 8.32
C ARG A 165 -13.86 5.62 9.46
N VAL A 166 -13.27 4.45 9.28
CA VAL A 166 -13.27 3.39 10.31
C VAL A 166 -12.47 3.83 11.53
N ILE A 167 -11.21 4.25 11.36
CA ILE A 167 -10.36 4.62 12.49
C ILE A 167 -10.90 5.85 13.21
N ASN A 168 -11.35 6.88 12.49
CA ASN A 168 -11.99 8.04 13.14
C ASN A 168 -13.33 7.70 13.81
N GLY A 169 -14.05 6.68 13.32
CA GLY A 169 -15.21 6.13 14.01
C GLY A 169 -14.83 5.52 15.36
N ILE A 170 -13.81 4.67 15.39
CA ILE A 170 -13.25 4.08 16.62
C ILE A 170 -12.80 5.16 17.62
N LEU A 171 -12.11 6.20 17.13
CA LEU A 171 -11.68 7.33 17.96
C LEU A 171 -12.88 8.02 18.62
N LYS A 172 -13.89 8.39 17.83
CA LYS A 172 -15.12 9.03 18.34
C LYS A 172 -15.87 8.14 19.34
N GLU A 173 -16.05 6.85 19.04
CA GLU A 173 -16.68 5.89 19.96
C GLU A 173 -15.94 5.79 21.31
N SER A 174 -14.63 6.05 21.30
CA SER A 174 -13.77 6.05 22.49
C SER A 174 -13.73 7.38 23.24
N GLY A 175 -14.36 8.44 22.71
CA GLY A 175 -14.34 9.80 23.26
C GLY A 175 -13.12 10.63 22.85
N LEU A 176 -12.45 10.26 21.76
CA LEU A 176 -11.30 10.97 21.19
C LEU A 176 -11.71 11.73 19.92
N GLU A 177 -10.99 12.81 19.62
CA GLU A 177 -11.19 13.59 18.40
C GLU A 177 -10.72 12.83 17.14
N PRO A 178 -11.41 12.98 16.00
CA PRO A 178 -10.97 12.42 14.74
C PRO A 178 -9.73 13.17 14.21
N VAL A 179 -8.90 12.45 13.45
CA VAL A 179 -7.70 13.01 12.82
C VAL A 179 -7.94 13.17 11.31
N ASN A 180 -7.76 14.39 10.81
CA ASN A 180 -8.05 14.73 9.42
C ASN A 180 -6.80 14.78 8.53
N ASP A 181 -5.69 15.31 9.06
CA ASP A 181 -4.41 15.34 8.35
C ASP A 181 -3.90 13.92 8.07
N ASP A 182 -3.35 13.69 6.87
CA ASP A 182 -2.91 12.35 6.45
C ASP A 182 -1.73 11.85 7.29
N ILE A 183 -0.76 12.71 7.60
CA ILE A 183 0.46 12.32 8.32
C ILE A 183 0.11 12.07 9.79
N GLU A 184 -0.64 12.97 10.41
CA GLU A 184 -1.12 12.78 11.78
C GLU A 184 -1.99 11.52 11.90
N PHE A 185 -2.82 11.24 10.88
CA PHE A 185 -3.66 10.05 10.86
C PHE A 185 -2.83 8.76 10.86
N ILE A 186 -1.78 8.70 10.02
CA ILE A 186 -0.88 7.54 9.96
C ILE A 186 -0.21 7.34 11.33
N LYS A 187 0.35 8.40 11.91
CA LYS A 187 1.00 8.35 13.24
C LYS A 187 0.03 7.90 14.33
N LYS A 188 -1.20 8.41 14.30
CA LYS A 188 -2.24 8.01 15.26
C LYS A 188 -2.60 6.55 15.12
N ALA A 189 -2.70 6.03 13.89
CA ALA A 189 -2.97 4.62 13.67
C ALA A 189 -1.84 3.71 14.18
N GLU A 190 -0.58 4.11 13.96
CA GLU A 190 0.60 3.40 14.48
C GLU A 190 0.63 3.41 16.02
N GLU A 191 0.35 4.55 16.66
CA GLU A 191 0.22 4.66 18.13
C GLU A 191 -0.87 3.73 18.69
N ILE A 192 -2.04 3.65 18.02
CA ILE A 192 -3.11 2.74 18.43
C ILE A 192 -2.65 1.28 18.34
N ALA A 193 -1.90 0.92 17.29
CA ALA A 193 -1.40 -0.43 17.08
C ALA A 193 -0.37 -0.84 18.14
N GLU A 194 0.61 0.03 18.45
CA GLU A 194 1.60 -0.19 19.51
C GLU A 194 0.93 -0.45 20.87
N PHE A 195 -0.11 0.33 21.18
CA PHE A 195 -0.86 0.18 22.42
C PHE A 195 -1.58 -1.17 22.56
N GLN A 196 -1.91 -1.85 21.46
CA GLN A 196 -2.47 -3.21 21.48
C GLN A 196 -1.39 -4.25 21.82
N GLN A 197 -0.15 -4.03 21.37
CA GLN A 197 0.94 -4.99 21.51
C GLN A 197 1.55 -4.99 22.93
N GLU A 198 1.72 -3.81 23.53
CA GLU A 198 2.30 -3.65 24.89
C GLU A 198 1.47 -4.34 25.99
N LYS A 199 0.13 -4.33 25.86
CA LYS A 199 -0.75 -4.95 26.85
C LYS A 199 -0.95 -6.45 26.67
N SER A 200 -0.59 -6.99 25.50
CA SER A 200 -0.58 -8.43 25.27
C SER A 200 0.64 -9.10 25.93
N HIS A 201 1.72 -8.34 26.16
CA HIS A 201 2.95 -8.83 26.82
C HIS A 201 2.95 -8.66 28.35
N LYS A 202 2.16 -7.73 28.90
CA LYS A 202 2.03 -7.50 30.36
C LYS A 202 0.89 -8.32 31.01
N GLY A 203 0.30 -9.25 30.26
CA GLY A 203 -0.86 -10.05 30.68
C GLY A 203 -0.64 -11.56 30.69
N ASN A 204 0.61 -12.03 30.56
CA ASN A 204 1.00 -13.42 30.78
C ASN A 204 1.74 -13.53 32.12
#